data_AF-A0A961D594-F1
#
_entry.id   AF-A0A961D594-F1
#
_cell.length_a   1.000
_cell.length_b   1.000
_cell.length_c   1.000
_cell.angle_alpha   90.00
_cell.angle_beta   90.00
_cell.angle_gamma   90.00
#
_symmetry.space_group_name_H-M   'P 1'
#
loop_
_entity.id
_entity.type
_entity.pdbx_description
1 polymer ?
#
loop_
_entity_poly.entity_id
_entity_poly.type
_entity_poly.pdbx_seq_one_letter_code
_entity_poly.pdbx_strand_id
1 'polypeptide(L)'
;MPPTITRIDPELPLCWEDESTLRFGFDEARLRISRPSVVTQRLIGALQGGVRSDRVGATLERIGATRRCWNETVELLEPILHRLPAGAAASAGSAVRAVPDVPERGDSAAFAVGIEAPAGAHAVAEVFGRACIRAGFAITRTDPCLTISIERFVAPLERPVRPASWGAPRLLIRFADRSIGIGPLLSAADDPCPSCIVLADVDADPALPAIAAQLIGVTPASETGAGAEAAAALAT
;
A
#
# COMPACT_ATOMS: atom_id res chain seq x y z
N MET A 1 -10.97 -27.80 -21.12
CA MET A 1 -10.70 -26.40 -20.70
C MET A 1 -9.28 -26.33 -20.18
N PRO A 2 -8.50 -25.28 -20.50
CA PRO A 2 -7.17 -25.10 -19.95
C PRO A 2 -7.25 -24.98 -18.41
N PRO A 3 -6.22 -25.46 -17.68
CA PRO A 3 -6.19 -25.31 -16.23
C PRO A 3 -6.19 -23.83 -15.83
N THR A 4 -6.85 -23.52 -14.73
CA THR A 4 -6.91 -22.16 -14.15
C THR A 4 -6.17 -22.15 -12.82
N ILE A 5 -5.64 -21.00 -12.43
CA ILE A 5 -5.08 -20.76 -11.11
C ILE A 5 -6.08 -19.94 -10.33
N THR A 6 -6.54 -20.46 -9.19
CA THR A 6 -7.34 -19.72 -8.22
C THR A 6 -6.41 -19.18 -7.14
N ARG A 7 -6.40 -17.87 -6.92
CA ARG A 7 -5.51 -17.21 -5.94
C ARG A 7 -6.27 -16.10 -5.22
N ILE A 8 -5.97 -15.86 -3.96
CA ILE A 8 -6.36 -14.61 -3.29
C ILE A 8 -5.67 -13.43 -3.97
N ASP A 9 -6.36 -12.30 -4.04
CA ASP A 9 -5.81 -11.07 -4.56
C ASP A 9 -4.49 -10.70 -3.88
N PRO A 10 -3.36 -10.70 -4.62
CA PRO A 10 -2.06 -10.44 -4.03
C PRO A 10 -1.86 -8.98 -3.60
N GLU A 11 -2.72 -8.06 -4.04
CA GLU A 11 -2.66 -6.66 -3.64
C GLU A 11 -3.24 -6.44 -2.24
N LEU A 12 -4.09 -7.36 -1.76
CA LEU A 12 -4.74 -7.24 -0.46
C LEU A 12 -3.88 -7.89 0.64
N PRO A 13 -3.34 -7.12 1.59
CA PRO A 13 -2.65 -7.69 2.74
C PRO A 13 -3.60 -8.56 3.57
N LEU A 14 -3.07 -9.67 4.09
CA LEU A 14 -3.74 -10.52 5.06
C LEU A 14 -3.16 -10.26 6.45
N CYS A 15 -3.98 -9.78 7.37
CA CYS A 15 -3.57 -9.51 8.74
C CYS A 15 -4.60 -10.06 9.73
N TRP A 16 -4.14 -10.36 10.94
CA TRP A 16 -5.02 -10.50 12.09
C TRP A 16 -5.48 -9.11 12.52
N GLU A 17 -6.79 -8.87 12.46
CA GLU A 17 -7.41 -7.64 12.98
C GLU A 17 -7.42 -7.66 14.52
N ASP A 18 -7.72 -8.84 15.06
CA ASP A 18 -7.68 -9.19 16.48
C ASP A 18 -7.23 -10.65 16.64
N GLU A 19 -7.24 -11.19 17.86
CA GLU A 19 -6.81 -12.57 18.17
C GLU A 19 -7.62 -13.66 17.44
N SER A 20 -8.76 -13.32 16.86
CA SER A 20 -9.74 -14.23 16.30
C SER A 20 -10.23 -13.86 14.91
N THR A 21 -9.99 -12.63 14.42
CA THR A 21 -10.51 -12.16 13.13
C THR A 21 -9.37 -11.93 12.14
N LEU A 22 -9.44 -12.61 10.98
CA LEU A 22 -8.61 -12.29 9.82
C LEU A 22 -9.26 -11.19 9.00
N ARG A 23 -8.45 -10.25 8.51
CA ARG A 23 -8.83 -9.19 7.58
C ARG A 23 -8.02 -9.28 6.30
N PHE A 24 -8.68 -9.05 5.18
CA PHE A 24 -8.07 -8.83 3.86
C PHE A 24 -8.27 -7.37 3.45
N GLY A 25 -7.17 -6.69 3.13
CA GLY A 25 -7.17 -5.28 2.75
C GLY A 25 -6.82 -4.35 3.90
N PHE A 26 -6.17 -3.24 3.56
CA PHE A 26 -5.70 -2.23 4.51
C PHE A 26 -6.58 -0.98 4.49
N ASP A 27 -6.72 -0.30 3.35
CA ASP A 27 -7.56 0.92 3.26
C ASP A 27 -9.03 0.62 3.61
N GLU A 28 -9.49 -0.55 3.21
CA GLU A 28 -10.81 -1.07 3.50
C GLU A 28 -10.69 -2.56 3.81
N ALA A 29 -11.42 -3.02 4.82
CA ALA A 29 -11.54 -4.44 5.12
C ALA A 29 -12.46 -5.13 4.09
N ARG A 30 -11.89 -5.52 2.95
CA ARG A 30 -12.60 -6.17 1.84
C ARG A 30 -13.24 -7.49 2.23
N LEU A 31 -12.64 -8.21 3.17
CA LEU A 31 -13.22 -9.38 3.77
C LEU A 31 -12.73 -9.55 5.21
N ARG A 32 -13.65 -9.91 6.10
CA ARG A 32 -13.36 -10.34 7.47
C ARG A 32 -13.81 -11.78 7.67
N ILE A 33 -12.95 -12.57 8.30
CA ILE A 33 -13.27 -13.95 8.67
C ILE A 33 -13.05 -14.09 10.17
N SER A 34 -14.14 -14.16 10.92
CA SER A 34 -14.11 -14.39 12.37
C SER A 34 -13.92 -15.88 12.68
N ARG A 35 -13.00 -16.16 13.59
CA ARG A 35 -12.62 -17.49 14.11
C ARG A 35 -12.44 -18.53 12.98
N PRO A 36 -11.54 -18.27 12.01
CA PRO A 36 -11.34 -19.20 10.90
C PRO A 36 -10.85 -20.55 11.43
N SER A 37 -11.47 -21.63 10.97
CA SER A 37 -11.02 -22.98 11.33
C SER A 37 -9.57 -23.21 10.89
N VAL A 38 -8.85 -24.13 11.53
CA VAL A 38 -7.48 -24.49 11.13
C VAL A 38 -7.40 -24.91 9.66
N VAL A 39 -8.43 -25.62 9.16
CA VAL A 39 -8.52 -26.02 7.75
C VAL A 39 -8.67 -24.79 6.86
N THR A 40 -9.56 -23.86 7.21
CA THR A 40 -9.76 -22.59 6.48
C THR A 40 -8.47 -21.78 6.43
N GLN A 41 -7.74 -21.66 7.56
CA GLN A 41 -6.46 -20.93 7.61
C GLN A 41 -5.41 -21.57 6.69
N ARG A 42 -5.29 -22.90 6.66
CA ARG A 42 -4.37 -23.60 5.76
C ARG A 42 -4.75 -23.44 4.28
N LEU A 43 -6.05 -23.46 3.98
CA LEU A 43 -6.55 -23.23 2.63
C LEU A 43 -6.32 -21.80 2.16
N ILE A 44 -6.49 -20.80 3.05
CA ILE A 44 -6.11 -19.40 2.79
C ILE A 44 -4.62 -19.33 2.43
N GLY A 45 -3.73 -19.94 3.23
CA GLY A 45 -2.30 -19.96 2.92
C GLY A 45 -1.96 -20.60 1.57
N ALA A 46 -2.67 -21.68 1.18
CA ALA A 46 -2.50 -22.27 -0.15
C ALA A 46 -3.01 -21.34 -1.28
N LEU A 47 -4.13 -20.67 -1.06
CA LEU A 47 -4.71 -19.73 -2.01
C LEU A 47 -3.91 -18.44 -2.14
N GLN A 48 -3.12 -18.03 -1.13
CA GLN A 48 -2.18 -16.91 -1.27
C GLN A 48 -1.06 -17.20 -2.29
N GLY A 49 -0.62 -18.46 -2.39
CA GLY A 49 0.36 -18.91 -3.40
C GLY A 49 -0.27 -19.28 -4.75
N GLY A 50 -1.58 -19.50 -4.77
CA GLY A 50 -2.35 -19.89 -5.95
C GLY A 50 -2.42 -21.40 -6.12
N VAL A 51 -3.62 -21.89 -6.41
CA VAL A 51 -3.90 -23.33 -6.59
C VAL A 51 -4.39 -23.54 -8.01
N ARG A 52 -3.67 -24.38 -8.76
CA ARG A 52 -4.11 -24.80 -10.10
C ARG A 52 -5.29 -25.76 -9.99
N SER A 53 -6.27 -25.63 -10.90
CA SER A 53 -7.49 -26.43 -10.90
C SER A 53 -7.23 -27.94 -11.04
N ASP A 54 -6.18 -28.32 -11.79
CA ASP A 54 -5.70 -29.69 -11.95
C ASP A 54 -4.94 -30.23 -10.73
N ARG A 55 -4.56 -29.37 -9.77
CA ARG A 55 -3.82 -29.72 -8.54
C ARG A 55 -4.63 -29.56 -7.27
N VAL A 56 -5.92 -29.23 -7.35
CA VAL A 56 -6.79 -29.06 -6.17
C VAL A 56 -6.80 -30.34 -5.33
N GLY A 57 -7.02 -31.52 -5.94
CA GLY A 57 -7.08 -32.80 -5.19
C GLY A 57 -5.82 -33.06 -4.34
N ALA A 58 -4.65 -33.01 -4.97
CA ALA A 58 -3.37 -33.17 -4.26
C ALA A 58 -3.13 -32.10 -3.17
N THR A 59 -3.61 -30.87 -3.40
CA THR A 59 -3.53 -29.79 -2.40
C THR A 59 -4.40 -30.10 -1.19
N LEU A 60 -5.62 -30.60 -1.41
CA LEU A 60 -6.54 -30.98 -0.33
C LEU A 60 -6.01 -32.14 0.50
N GLU A 61 -5.47 -33.17 -0.15
CA GLU A 61 -4.82 -34.30 0.53
C GLU A 61 -3.67 -33.83 1.43
N ARG A 62 -2.77 -32.98 0.90
CA ARG A 62 -1.63 -32.44 1.66
C ARG A 62 -2.06 -31.63 2.89
N ILE A 63 -3.17 -30.89 2.79
CA ILE A 63 -3.66 -30.02 3.88
C ILE A 63 -4.52 -30.80 4.88
N GLY A 64 -5.04 -31.97 4.49
CA GLY A 64 -6.05 -32.72 5.24
C GLY A 64 -7.44 -32.08 5.13
N ALA A 65 -7.76 -31.47 3.99
CA ALA A 65 -9.04 -30.80 3.73
C ALA A 65 -9.95 -31.66 2.83
N THR A 66 -11.26 -31.49 2.97
CA THR A 66 -12.23 -32.13 2.06
C THR A 66 -12.60 -31.21 0.90
N ARG A 67 -13.19 -31.77 -0.16
CA ARG A 67 -13.74 -30.98 -1.27
C ARG A 67 -14.86 -30.04 -0.82
N ARG A 68 -15.61 -30.42 0.21
CA ARG A 68 -16.62 -29.57 0.84
C ARG A 68 -15.97 -28.34 1.49
N CYS A 69 -14.96 -28.54 2.33
CA CYS A 69 -14.22 -27.43 2.97
C CYS A 69 -13.58 -26.49 1.93
N TRP A 70 -13.09 -27.05 0.82
CA TRP A 70 -12.59 -26.26 -0.31
C TRP A 70 -13.68 -25.36 -0.90
N ASN A 71 -14.84 -25.93 -1.26
CA ASN A 71 -15.93 -25.17 -1.86
C ASN A 71 -16.42 -24.07 -0.90
N GLU A 72 -16.62 -24.40 0.37
CA GLU A 72 -17.04 -23.43 1.41
C GLU A 72 -16.00 -22.30 1.58
N THR A 73 -14.70 -22.63 1.56
CA THR A 73 -13.64 -21.62 1.68
C THR A 73 -13.54 -20.76 0.42
N VAL A 74 -13.67 -21.34 -0.77
CA VAL A 74 -13.66 -20.59 -2.03
C VAL A 74 -14.88 -19.67 -2.12
N GLU A 75 -16.05 -20.13 -1.72
CA GLU A 75 -17.27 -19.32 -1.67
C GLU A 75 -17.13 -18.15 -0.69
N LEU A 76 -16.57 -18.41 0.51
CA LEU A 76 -16.27 -17.37 1.49
C LEU A 76 -15.28 -16.31 0.96
N LEU A 77 -14.27 -16.74 0.21
CA LEU A 77 -13.21 -15.88 -0.31
C LEU A 77 -13.55 -15.24 -1.67
N GLU A 78 -14.66 -15.62 -2.31
CA GLU A 78 -15.00 -15.21 -3.68
C GLU A 78 -14.86 -13.70 -3.95
N PRO A 79 -15.22 -12.78 -3.02
CA PRO A 79 -15.04 -11.34 -3.23
C PRO A 79 -13.60 -10.89 -3.49
N ILE A 80 -12.62 -11.72 -3.11
CA ILE A 80 -11.18 -11.42 -3.16
C ILE A 80 -10.38 -12.48 -3.93
N LEU A 81 -11.03 -13.35 -4.70
CA LEU A 81 -10.35 -14.37 -5.50
C LEU A 81 -10.16 -13.92 -6.96
N HIS A 82 -8.94 -14.11 -7.47
CA HIS A 82 -8.65 -14.10 -8.89
C HIS A 82 -8.61 -15.52 -9.46
N ARG A 83 -9.20 -15.68 -10.64
CA ARG A 83 -9.12 -16.92 -11.44
C ARG A 83 -8.43 -16.62 -12.76
N LEU A 84 -7.18 -17.03 -12.88
CA LEU A 84 -6.33 -16.74 -14.03
C LEU A 84 -6.17 -17.99 -14.90
N PRO A 85 -6.02 -17.87 -16.22
CA PRO A 85 -5.56 -18.98 -17.05
C PRO A 85 -4.13 -19.39 -16.61
N ALA A 86 -3.84 -20.68 -16.45
CA ALA A 86 -2.55 -21.15 -15.95
C ALA A 86 -1.34 -20.90 -16.90
N GLY A 87 -1.56 -20.21 -18.01
CA GLY A 87 -0.54 -19.78 -18.97
C GLY A 87 -0.47 -18.26 -19.20
N ALA A 88 -1.30 -17.47 -18.51
CA ALA A 88 -1.15 -16.02 -18.52
C ALA A 88 0.01 -15.66 -17.59
N ALA A 89 1.20 -15.48 -18.17
CA ALA A 89 2.29 -14.80 -17.47
C ALA A 89 1.75 -13.48 -16.91
N ALA A 90 2.12 -13.16 -15.67
CA ALA A 90 1.69 -11.97 -14.98
C ALA A 90 2.21 -10.71 -15.68
N SER A 91 1.44 -10.20 -16.64
CA SER A 91 1.62 -8.86 -17.19
C SER A 91 0.97 -7.85 -16.25
N ALA A 92 1.58 -7.65 -15.07
CA ALA A 92 1.34 -6.46 -14.28
C ALA A 92 2.09 -5.28 -14.92
N GLY A 93 1.61 -4.84 -16.08
CA GLY A 93 2.01 -3.62 -16.74
C GLY A 93 0.78 -2.75 -16.87
N SER A 94 0.45 -2.00 -15.81
CA SER A 94 -0.58 -0.96 -15.90
C SER A 94 -0.12 0.07 -16.92
N ALA A 95 -0.85 0.17 -18.03
CA ALA A 95 -0.58 1.12 -19.09
C ALA A 95 -0.86 2.54 -18.58
N VAL A 96 0.20 3.28 -18.26
CA VAL A 96 0.14 4.72 -17.97
C VAL A 96 -0.18 5.44 -19.28
N ARG A 97 -1.29 6.18 -19.29
CA ARG A 97 -1.61 7.13 -20.36
C ARG A 97 -0.77 8.38 -20.12
N ALA A 98 0.08 8.73 -21.10
CA ALA A 98 0.88 9.95 -21.05
C ALA A 98 0.00 11.18 -20.86
N VAL A 99 0.36 12.03 -19.89
CA VAL A 99 -0.20 13.36 -19.68
C VAL A 99 0.51 14.32 -20.66
N PRO A 100 -0.20 15.25 -21.33
CA PRO A 100 0.42 16.19 -22.26
C PRO A 100 1.37 17.18 -21.57
N ASP A 101 2.33 17.67 -22.35
CA ASP A 101 3.38 18.64 -22.00
C ASP A 101 2.87 19.84 -21.18
N VAL A 102 3.56 20.12 -20.07
CA VAL A 102 3.37 21.34 -19.27
C VAL A 102 4.30 22.42 -19.84
N PRO A 103 3.83 23.66 -20.09
CA PRO A 103 4.66 24.69 -20.68
C PRO A 103 5.79 25.11 -19.73
N GLU A 104 6.98 25.32 -20.31
CA GLU A 104 8.16 25.83 -19.61
C GLU A 104 7.84 27.14 -18.87
N ARG A 105 7.92 27.10 -17.54
CA ARG A 105 7.74 28.27 -16.68
C ARG A 105 9.08 28.95 -16.51
N GLY A 106 9.19 30.18 -17.03
CA GLY A 106 10.41 30.98 -16.98
C GLY A 106 10.87 31.33 -15.56
N ASP A 107 12.19 31.51 -15.43
CA ASP A 107 12.98 32.05 -14.31
C ASP A 107 12.19 32.33 -13.03
N SER A 108 11.82 31.28 -12.31
CA SER A 108 11.25 31.34 -10.97
C SER A 108 12.27 30.77 -10.00
N ALA A 109 12.55 31.47 -8.90
CA ALA A 109 13.46 31.01 -7.85
C ALA A 109 13.16 29.53 -7.51
N ALA A 110 14.17 28.67 -7.65
CA ALA A 110 13.99 27.23 -7.55
C ALA A 110 13.40 26.86 -6.19
N PHE A 111 12.18 26.33 -6.18
CA PHE A 111 11.53 25.87 -4.96
C PHE A 111 12.23 24.57 -4.51
N ALA A 112 12.81 24.58 -3.32
CA ALA A 112 13.62 23.50 -2.79
C ALA A 112 12.78 22.49 -1.98
N VAL A 113 12.79 21.22 -2.39
CA VAL A 113 12.00 20.14 -1.80
C VAL A 113 12.91 19.11 -1.15
N GLY A 114 12.59 18.72 0.08
CA GLY A 114 13.20 17.57 0.76
C GLY A 114 12.29 16.36 0.69
N ILE A 115 12.86 15.17 0.42
CA ILE A 115 12.09 13.91 0.38
C ILE A 115 12.57 13.00 1.49
N GLU A 116 11.64 12.55 2.33
CA GLU A 116 11.86 11.62 3.43
C GLU A 116 11.07 10.34 3.16
N ALA A 117 11.74 9.19 3.11
CA ALA A 117 11.10 7.89 2.82
C ALA A 117 11.57 6.82 3.82
N PRO A 118 10.78 5.76 4.08
CA PRO A 118 11.20 4.64 4.90
C PRO A 118 12.38 3.89 4.26
N ALA A 119 13.14 3.18 5.09
CA ALA A 119 14.21 2.31 4.61
C ALA A 119 13.65 1.28 3.62
N GLY A 120 14.27 1.18 2.44
CA GLY A 120 13.83 0.28 1.37
C GLY A 120 12.82 0.87 0.38
N ALA A 121 12.40 2.13 0.53
CA ALA A 121 11.56 2.85 -0.46
C ALA A 121 12.38 3.73 -1.43
N HIS A 122 13.67 3.42 -1.60
CA HIS A 122 14.61 4.23 -2.40
C HIS A 122 14.15 4.41 -3.86
N ALA A 123 13.63 3.36 -4.49
CA ALA A 123 13.19 3.41 -5.89
C ALA A 123 12.04 4.39 -6.10
N VAL A 124 11.04 4.39 -5.21
CA VAL A 124 9.91 5.33 -5.28
C VAL A 124 10.36 6.75 -4.94
N ALA A 125 11.19 6.94 -3.93
CA ALA A 125 11.76 8.26 -3.62
C ALA A 125 12.57 8.84 -4.81
N GLU A 126 13.31 7.99 -5.53
CA GLU A 126 14.09 8.38 -6.71
C GLU A 126 13.18 8.78 -7.90
N VAL A 127 12.14 7.99 -8.18
CA VAL A 127 11.14 8.32 -9.20
C VAL A 127 10.45 9.64 -8.87
N PHE A 128 10.06 9.82 -7.61
CA PHE A 128 9.42 11.02 -7.11
C PHE A 128 10.33 12.24 -7.26
N GLY A 129 11.61 12.12 -6.88
CA GLY A 129 12.61 13.17 -7.03
C GLY A 129 12.82 13.58 -8.50
N ARG A 130 12.87 12.62 -9.42
CA ARG A 130 12.94 12.92 -10.86
C ARG A 130 11.70 13.65 -11.38
N ALA A 131 10.51 13.28 -10.91
CA ALA A 131 9.28 13.96 -11.27
C ALA A 131 9.27 15.42 -10.77
N CYS A 132 9.69 15.66 -9.53
CA CYS A 132 9.86 17.00 -8.99
C CYS A 132 10.86 17.84 -9.81
N ILE A 133 12.01 17.27 -10.19
CA ILE A 133 13.01 17.97 -11.02
C ILE A 133 12.40 18.36 -12.37
N ARG A 134 11.63 17.46 -13.01
CA ARG A 134 10.92 17.76 -14.26
C ARG A 134 9.90 18.89 -14.09
N ALA A 135 9.26 18.97 -12.92
CA ALA A 135 8.33 20.03 -12.59
C ALA A 135 9.02 21.35 -12.17
N GLY A 136 10.36 21.43 -12.21
CA GLY A 136 11.12 22.65 -11.94
C GLY A 136 11.54 22.84 -10.48
N PHE A 137 11.43 21.80 -9.65
CA PHE A 137 11.84 21.85 -8.24
C PHE A 137 13.30 21.42 -8.05
N ALA A 138 14.00 22.07 -7.11
CA ALA A 138 15.32 21.64 -6.66
C ALA A 138 15.18 20.62 -5.52
N ILE A 139 15.90 19.50 -5.57
CA ILE A 139 15.90 18.52 -4.47
C ILE A 139 17.04 18.84 -3.50
N THR A 140 16.71 19.05 -2.22
CA THR A 140 17.70 19.34 -1.16
C THR A 140 17.45 18.53 0.10
N ARG A 141 18.51 18.25 0.85
CA ARG A 141 18.41 17.70 2.23
C ARG A 141 18.59 18.78 3.30
N THR A 142 19.03 19.96 2.89
CA THR A 142 19.36 21.08 3.77
C THR A 142 18.43 22.25 3.45
N ASP A 143 17.73 22.73 4.47
CA ASP A 143 16.84 23.88 4.39
C ASP A 143 15.81 23.83 3.22
N PRO A 144 15.03 22.74 3.09
CA PRO A 144 13.96 22.69 2.10
C PRO A 144 12.89 23.72 2.43
N CYS A 145 12.20 24.26 1.43
CA CYS A 145 10.99 25.06 1.63
C CYS A 145 9.70 24.22 1.66
N LEU A 146 9.79 22.93 1.33
CA LEU A 146 8.75 21.92 1.54
C LEU A 146 9.40 20.56 1.79
N THR A 147 8.91 19.80 2.75
CA THR A 147 9.29 18.40 2.98
C THR A 147 8.17 17.48 2.50
N ILE A 148 8.49 16.45 1.74
CA ILE A 148 7.57 15.40 1.33
C ILE A 148 7.93 14.14 2.11
N SER A 149 6.99 13.65 2.91
CA SER A 149 7.15 12.44 3.68
C SER A 149 6.38 11.30 3.03
N ILE A 150 7.13 10.35 2.47
CA ILE A 150 6.61 9.11 1.90
C ILE A 150 6.44 8.10 3.02
N GLU A 151 5.28 7.45 3.05
CA GLU A 151 4.85 6.50 4.08
C GLU A 151 4.25 5.25 3.45
N ARG A 152 4.36 4.12 4.16
CA ARG A 152 3.76 2.84 3.78
C ARG A 152 2.74 2.47 4.84
N PHE A 153 1.49 2.24 4.44
CA PHE A 153 0.38 1.90 5.33
C PHE A 153 0.13 2.95 6.43
N VAL A 154 0.83 2.88 7.57
CA VAL A 154 0.73 3.83 8.68
C VAL A 154 2.11 4.41 8.98
N ALA A 155 2.18 5.72 9.22
CA ALA A 155 3.39 6.36 9.70
C ALA A 155 3.82 5.78 11.07
N PRO A 156 5.11 5.45 11.28
CA PRO A 156 5.58 5.10 12.61
C PRO A 156 5.47 6.32 13.54
N LEU A 157 4.85 6.12 14.71
CA LEU A 157 4.66 7.14 15.75
C LEU A 157 5.97 7.74 16.28
N GLU A 158 7.09 7.03 16.12
CA GLU A 158 8.40 7.39 16.68
C GLU A 158 9.14 8.47 15.88
N ARG A 159 8.58 8.97 14.77
CA ARG A 159 9.25 10.00 13.97
C ARG A 159 9.31 11.29 14.80
N PRO A 160 10.50 11.84 15.12
CA PRO A 160 10.60 13.05 15.91
C PRO A 160 9.80 14.16 15.23
N VAL A 161 8.72 14.60 15.88
CA VAL A 161 8.00 15.81 15.47
C VAL A 161 8.97 16.96 15.70
N ARG A 162 9.65 17.40 14.64
CA ARG A 162 10.32 18.70 14.70
C ARG A 162 9.22 19.74 14.90
N PRO A 163 9.31 20.62 15.92
CA PRO A 163 8.31 21.65 16.13
C PRO A 163 8.08 22.45 14.85
N ALA A 164 6.81 22.73 14.50
CA ALA A 164 6.42 23.54 13.35
C ALA A 164 7.11 24.91 13.33
N SER A 165 7.52 25.42 14.50
CA SER A 165 8.28 26.65 14.65
C SER A 165 9.70 26.65 14.03
N TRP A 166 10.21 25.49 13.58
CA TRP A 166 11.62 25.32 13.14
C TRP A 166 11.75 24.54 11.80
N GLY A 167 10.68 24.35 11.02
CA GLY A 167 10.74 23.50 9.83
C GLY A 167 9.86 23.96 8.67
N ALA A 168 10.27 23.54 7.46
CA ALA A 168 9.49 23.65 6.24
C ALA A 168 8.12 22.98 6.40
N PRO A 169 7.07 23.48 5.71
CA PRO A 169 5.83 22.73 5.53
C PRO A 169 6.09 21.29 5.12
N ARG A 170 5.24 20.35 5.55
CA ARG A 170 5.37 18.92 5.26
C ARG A 170 4.12 18.37 4.59
N LEU A 171 4.27 17.82 3.40
CA LEU A 171 3.23 17.06 2.71
C LEU A 171 3.39 15.57 3.00
N LEU A 172 2.32 14.92 3.46
CA LEU A 172 2.31 13.47 3.65
C LEU A 172 1.88 12.77 2.35
N ILE A 173 2.54 11.67 2.00
CA ILE A 173 2.18 10.80 0.88
C ILE A 173 2.22 9.36 1.36
N ARG A 174 1.07 8.69 1.34
CA ARG A 174 0.87 7.36 1.93
C ARG A 174 0.54 6.35 0.86
N PHE A 175 1.43 5.40 0.64
CA PHE A 175 1.17 4.23 -0.21
C PHE A 175 0.51 3.13 0.63
N ALA A 176 -0.64 2.63 0.18
CA ALA A 176 -1.39 1.56 0.82
C ALA A 176 -1.59 0.37 -0.12
N ASP A 177 -2.55 -0.52 0.19
CA ASP A 177 -2.82 -1.66 -0.69
C ASP A 177 -3.28 -1.19 -2.08
N ARG A 178 -4.33 -0.36 -2.16
CA ARG A 178 -4.89 0.08 -3.45
C ARG A 178 -5.00 1.57 -3.64
N SER A 179 -4.66 2.36 -2.63
CA SER A 179 -4.68 3.81 -2.72
C SER A 179 -3.30 4.43 -2.49
N ILE A 180 -3.18 5.65 -2.99
CA ILE A 180 -2.12 6.58 -2.60
C ILE A 180 -2.82 7.79 -1.99
N GLY A 181 -2.65 7.97 -0.69
CA GLY A 181 -3.12 9.16 0.02
C GLY A 181 -2.15 10.31 -0.20
N ILE A 182 -2.67 11.49 -0.54
CA ILE A 182 -1.89 12.72 -0.63
C ILE A 182 -2.47 13.72 0.36
N GLY A 183 -1.60 14.25 1.20
CA GLY A 183 -1.95 15.11 2.31
C GLY A 183 -2.12 14.36 3.63
N PRO A 184 -2.36 15.11 4.71
CA PRO A 184 -2.46 16.57 4.75
C PRO A 184 -1.11 17.28 4.50
N LEU A 185 -1.19 18.56 4.13
CA LEU A 185 -0.07 19.50 4.14
C LEU A 185 -0.04 20.19 5.52
N LEU A 186 1.07 20.04 6.23
CA LEU A 186 1.30 20.54 7.59
C LEU A 186 2.23 21.75 7.52
N SER A 187 1.73 22.94 7.81
CA SER A 187 2.46 24.20 7.61
C SER A 187 2.38 25.15 8.81
N ALA A 188 1.35 25.04 9.64
CA ALA A 188 1.07 25.94 10.74
C ALA A 188 1.26 25.26 12.11
N ALA A 189 1.43 26.08 13.15
CA ALA A 189 1.49 25.60 14.53
C ALA A 189 0.17 24.98 15.01
N ASP A 190 -0.95 25.39 14.41
CA ASP A 190 -2.31 24.91 14.75
C ASP A 190 -2.75 23.70 13.88
N ASP A 191 -1.92 23.24 12.93
CA ASP A 191 -2.19 22.03 12.16
C ASP A 191 -2.07 20.78 13.05
N PRO A 192 -2.84 19.71 12.78
CA PRO A 192 -2.69 18.46 13.51
C PRO A 192 -1.26 17.95 13.32
N CYS A 193 -0.58 17.63 14.43
CA CYS A 193 0.74 17.02 14.31
C CYS A 193 0.61 15.62 13.68
N PRO A 194 1.69 15.05 13.11
CA PRO A 194 1.68 13.70 12.56
C PRO A 194 1.11 12.64 13.51
N SER A 195 1.38 12.77 14.82
CA SER A 195 0.80 11.88 15.83
C SER A 195 -0.72 12.04 15.99
N CYS A 196 -1.26 13.27 15.91
CA CYS A 196 -2.69 13.50 15.94
C CYS A 196 -3.40 12.87 14.72
N ILE A 197 -2.76 12.88 13.56
CA ILE A 197 -3.29 12.23 12.35
C ILE A 197 -3.35 10.72 12.55
N VAL A 198 -2.26 10.11 13.00
CA VAL A 198 -2.24 8.66 13.28
C VAL A 198 -3.26 8.30 14.35
N LEU A 199 -3.43 9.12 15.40
CA LEU A 199 -4.46 8.89 16.42
C LEU A 199 -5.87 8.99 15.84
N ALA A 200 -6.15 9.94 14.95
CA ALA A 200 -7.43 10.03 14.28
C ALA A 200 -7.70 8.80 13.38
N ASP A 201 -6.67 8.28 12.70
CA ASP A 201 -6.78 7.04 11.92
C ASP A 201 -7.06 5.82 12.83
N VAL A 202 -6.42 5.76 14.01
CA VAL A 202 -6.65 4.70 15.01
C VAL A 202 -8.04 4.82 15.63
N ASP A 203 -8.53 6.03 15.90
CA ASP A 203 -9.88 6.25 16.40
C ASP A 203 -10.93 5.82 15.35
N ALA A 204 -10.65 6.01 14.07
CA ALA A 204 -11.51 5.57 12.96
C ALA A 204 -11.45 4.05 12.73
N ASP A 205 -10.28 3.43 12.90
CA ASP A 205 -10.07 1.98 12.78
C ASP A 205 -9.22 1.46 13.97
N PRO A 206 -9.86 1.02 15.07
CA PRO A 206 -9.14 0.57 16.28
C PRO A 206 -8.21 -0.62 16.07
N ALA A 207 -8.37 -1.37 14.97
CA ALA A 207 -7.50 -2.50 14.66
C ALA A 207 -6.20 -2.08 13.96
N LEU A 208 -6.11 -0.83 13.52
CA LEU A 208 -4.99 -0.31 12.74
C LEU A 208 -3.61 -0.54 13.40
N PRO A 209 -3.42 -0.40 14.73
CA PRO A 209 -2.11 -0.69 15.35
C PRO A 209 -1.69 -2.15 15.19
N ALA A 210 -2.62 -3.11 15.37
CA ALA A 210 -2.33 -4.54 15.23
C ALA A 210 -2.01 -4.90 13.78
N ILE A 211 -2.74 -4.32 12.83
CA ILE A 211 -2.52 -4.50 11.39
C ILE A 211 -1.18 -3.89 10.98
N ALA A 212 -0.89 -2.65 11.38
CA ALA A 212 0.34 -1.95 11.02
C ALA A 212 1.60 -2.69 11.50
N ALA A 213 1.57 -3.27 12.70
CA ALA A 213 2.67 -4.07 13.23
C ALA A 213 2.98 -5.30 12.36
N GLN A 214 1.97 -5.91 11.75
CA GLN A 214 2.13 -7.06 10.85
C GLN A 214 2.64 -6.66 9.46
N LEU A 215 2.53 -5.39 9.08
CA LEU A 215 2.93 -4.87 7.78
C LEU A 215 4.30 -4.18 7.79
N ILE A 216 5.04 -4.23 8.91
CA ILE A 216 6.40 -3.71 8.98
C ILE A 216 7.28 -4.41 7.93
N GLY A 217 7.90 -3.62 7.07
CA GLY A 217 8.77 -4.10 5.99
C GLY A 217 8.02 -4.63 4.76
N VAL A 218 6.68 -4.67 4.77
CA VAL A 218 5.88 -5.01 3.60
C VAL A 218 5.85 -3.81 2.65
N THR A 219 6.08 -4.06 1.36
CA THR A 219 5.89 -3.06 0.32
C THR A 219 4.41 -3.06 -0.11
N PRO A 220 3.70 -1.92 -0.02
CA PRO A 220 2.32 -1.82 -0.47
C PRO A 220 2.20 -2.04 -1.98
N ALA A 221 1.08 -2.61 -2.44
CA ALA A 221 0.89 -2.88 -3.87
C ALA A 221 0.74 -1.59 -4.71
N SER A 222 0.28 -0.49 -4.10
CA SER A 222 0.28 0.83 -4.74
C SER A 222 1.68 1.43 -4.95
N GLU A 223 2.70 0.93 -4.23
CA GLU A 223 4.07 1.44 -4.31
C GLU A 223 4.76 0.94 -5.60
N THR A 224 4.42 1.61 -6.69
CA THR A 224 4.94 1.33 -8.04
C THR A 224 5.59 2.58 -8.62
N GLY A 225 6.41 2.42 -9.67
CA GLY A 225 6.96 3.57 -10.39
C GLY A 225 5.87 4.49 -10.95
N ALA A 226 4.82 3.92 -11.55
CA ALA A 226 3.67 4.67 -12.03
C ALA A 226 2.92 5.40 -10.91
N GLY A 227 2.73 4.73 -9.76
CA GLY A 227 2.13 5.34 -8.58
C GLY A 227 2.96 6.51 -8.04
N ALA A 228 4.29 6.36 -8.00
CA ALA A 228 5.21 7.42 -7.60
C ALA A 228 5.15 8.64 -8.53
N GLU A 229 5.07 8.42 -9.85
CA GLU A 229 4.91 9.51 -10.82
C GLU A 229 3.57 10.24 -10.67
N ALA A 230 2.47 9.49 -10.50
CA ALA A 230 1.15 10.06 -10.28
C ALA A 230 1.08 10.86 -8.98
N ALA A 231 1.67 10.33 -7.91
CA ALA A 231 1.75 11.01 -6.62
C ALA A 231 2.56 12.30 -6.72
N ALA A 232 3.69 12.27 -7.43
CA ALA A 232 4.52 13.46 -7.64
C ALA A 232 3.77 14.52 -8.44
N ALA A 233 3.11 14.16 -9.54
CA ALA A 233 2.36 15.09 -10.38
C ALA A 233 1.20 15.79 -9.65
N LEU A 234 0.65 15.18 -8.60
CA LEU A 234 -0.39 15.78 -7.76
C LEU A 234 0.18 16.60 -6.59
N ALA A 235 1.44 16.36 -6.21
CA ALA A 235 2.12 17.03 -5.11
C ALA A 235 2.93 18.26 -5.53
N THR A 236 3.19 18.42 -6.84
CA THR A 236 4.02 19.47 -7.45
C THR A 236 3.22 20.32 -8.42
#